data_AF-A0A7W6Q3A2-F1
#
_entry.id   AF-A0A7W6Q3A2-F1
#
_cell.length_a   1.000
_cell.length_b   1.000
_cell.length_c   1.000
_cell.angle_alpha   90.00
_cell.angle_beta   90.00
_cell.angle_gamma   90.00
#
_symmetry.space_group_name_H-M   'P 1'
#
loop_
_entity.id
_entity.type
_entity.pdbx_description
1 polymer ?
#
loop_
_entity_poly.entity_id
_entity_poly.type
_entity_poly.pdbx_seq_one_letter_code
_entity_poly.pdbx_strand_id
1 'polypeptide(L)'
;MSVHAKFDNPRPVDVTKPPIVLRFQGLHPDNLGRFDMHDHRNGGDLSHVDLDASELNEVLHCEPKWQDTIKTEVAAAKRNNFRERMEALRKKGRKAEREALIAEGESDPWRRCSGGPLREGILTVNKEWFGGTGQAEWDAEKVAAFKKAAMDFLLKHFPAGQLRYANAHHDEEAFHIHFVAVVWTEKVTANRGLQVLLQASLNPLLKNYERAQDLAGEAFAPLGIARGERRAEARRVAKETGKDVPEKRRHIPPSEWRADQQAAGHEKSSEILDAAQSKAKEMVDEGRTVGKATIRKSRKRAVKEARRRKEAATREVAAAERRRKEEERAADSARKERADAEATLGIIEEKAANIVQTAQAAAGEIQQVKEEMGVEVEKLQGVRAETEKAKTGLADVLVEVECAALERDQVKDEVAEQGHKLDLLRSAAKKESEELALASRKIRSLRSARQAEALALDTEKRKRAVAEAELADVEAKVVTAEAKLSKAVSLIKTLVEGIDMLGGAVLRWISGPKPSEEKLGWGPNAPKTKEDRRRIAARIQPVMPKLIPLAQSISRTIEETLSLERAKIAADAAYVLEQREKMEAEQRAELTRILNANSETDPTSDGPGT
;
A
#
# COMPACT_ATOMS: atom_id res chain seq x y z
N MET A 1 7.23 28.65 -7.92
CA MET A 1 6.21 27.82 -8.58
C MET A 1 4.83 28.18 -8.10
N SER A 2 4.29 29.28 -8.62
CA SER A 2 2.84 29.37 -8.81
C SER A 2 2.46 28.16 -9.67
N VAL A 3 1.72 27.22 -9.10
CA VAL A 3 1.07 26.18 -9.88
C VAL A 3 0.04 26.94 -10.72
N HIS A 4 0.43 27.33 -11.93
CA HIS A 4 -0.52 27.87 -12.90
C HIS A 4 -1.58 26.80 -13.13
N ALA A 5 -2.84 27.22 -13.10
CA ALA A 5 -3.97 26.31 -13.25
C ALA A 5 -3.85 25.60 -14.60
N LYS A 6 -3.40 24.35 -14.60
CA LYS A 6 -3.65 23.47 -15.75
C LYS A 6 -5.15 23.33 -15.84
N PHE A 7 -5.72 23.77 -16.95
CA PHE A 7 -7.15 23.71 -17.16
C PHE A 7 -7.59 22.24 -17.14
N ASP A 8 -8.42 21.86 -16.17
CA ASP A 8 -9.04 20.54 -16.16
C ASP A 8 -10.05 20.46 -17.32
N ASN A 9 -9.94 19.42 -18.15
CA ASN A 9 -10.83 19.18 -19.28
C ASN A 9 -12.18 18.63 -18.79
N PRO A 10 -13.28 19.43 -18.77
CA PRO A 10 -14.62 18.86 -18.63
C PRO A 10 -14.92 17.97 -19.84
N ARG A 11 -15.78 16.96 -19.66
CA ARG A 11 -16.12 16.01 -20.73
C ARG A 11 -16.61 16.75 -21.99
N PRO A 12 -16.21 16.29 -23.20
CA PRO A 12 -16.61 16.93 -24.44
C PRO A 12 -18.13 16.93 -24.56
N VAL A 13 -18.71 18.11 -24.76
CA VAL A 13 -20.11 18.24 -25.14
C VAL A 13 -20.16 17.96 -26.63
N ASP A 14 -20.77 16.84 -27.01
CA ASP A 14 -20.94 16.45 -28.41
C ASP A 14 -22.00 17.35 -29.06
N VAL A 15 -21.59 18.55 -29.44
CA VAL A 15 -22.38 19.46 -30.26
C VAL A 15 -21.93 19.25 -31.69
N THR A 16 -22.71 18.47 -32.46
CA THR A 16 -22.46 18.18 -33.89
C THR A 16 -22.13 19.42 -34.74
N LYS A 17 -22.57 20.61 -34.30
CA LYS A 17 -22.06 21.93 -34.73
C LYS A 17 -22.04 22.91 -33.54
N PRO A 18 -20.88 23.29 -33.01
CA PRO A 18 -20.82 24.22 -31.87
C PRO A 18 -21.30 25.61 -32.30
N PRO A 19 -22.00 26.36 -31.42
CA PRO A 19 -22.52 27.68 -31.77
C PRO A 19 -21.42 28.74 -31.75
N ILE A 20 -21.46 29.66 -32.73
CA ILE A 20 -20.67 30.89 -32.69
C ILE A 20 -21.10 31.74 -31.49
N VAL A 21 -20.11 32.31 -30.80
CA VAL A 21 -20.32 33.25 -29.71
C VAL A 21 -19.88 34.63 -30.20
N LEU A 22 -20.86 35.46 -30.56
CA LEU A 22 -20.68 36.89 -30.77
C LEU A 22 -21.36 37.65 -29.63
N ARG A 23 -20.63 38.48 -28.90
CA ARG A 23 -21.24 39.26 -27.82
C ARG A 23 -20.69 40.66 -27.66
N PHE A 24 -21.57 41.61 -27.33
CA PHE A 24 -21.21 43.02 -27.13
C PHE A 24 -21.38 43.46 -25.67
N GLN A 25 -20.37 44.13 -25.10
CA GLN A 25 -20.46 44.95 -23.88
C GLN A 25 -20.56 46.43 -24.25
N GLY A 26 -21.24 47.23 -23.43
CA GLY A 26 -21.02 48.67 -23.46
C GLY A 26 -19.62 49.01 -22.93
N LEU A 27 -18.94 49.95 -23.57
CA LEU A 27 -17.65 50.47 -23.11
C LEU A 27 -17.70 52.00 -23.04
N HIS A 28 -17.19 52.56 -21.94
CA HIS A 28 -16.99 54.01 -21.79
C HIS A 28 -15.60 54.42 -22.29
N PRO A 29 -15.46 55.60 -22.95
CA PRO A 29 -14.15 56.11 -23.36
C PRO A 29 -13.13 56.19 -22.22
N ASP A 30 -13.57 56.50 -20.99
CA ASP A 30 -12.69 56.57 -19.82
C ASP A 30 -12.18 55.20 -19.35
N ASN A 31 -12.87 54.12 -19.74
CA ASN A 31 -12.51 52.74 -19.39
C ASN A 31 -11.57 52.09 -20.42
N LEU A 32 -11.20 52.78 -21.49
CA LEU A 32 -10.31 52.24 -22.54
C LEU A 32 -8.95 51.80 -21.98
N GLY A 33 -8.42 52.50 -20.97
CA GLY A 33 -7.16 52.10 -20.32
C GLY A 33 -7.27 50.80 -19.52
N ARG A 34 -8.42 50.52 -18.91
CA ARG A 34 -8.63 49.24 -18.21
C ARG A 34 -8.74 48.07 -19.19
N PHE A 35 -9.41 48.31 -20.32
CA PHE A 35 -9.44 47.36 -21.43
C PHE A 35 -8.02 47.07 -21.91
N ASP A 36 -7.22 48.12 -22.15
CA ASP A 36 -5.83 48.00 -22.60
C ASP A 36 -4.94 47.21 -21.64
N MET A 37 -5.05 47.48 -20.33
CA MET A 37 -4.30 46.78 -19.31
C MET A 37 -4.60 45.28 -19.29
N HIS A 38 -5.88 44.90 -19.41
CA HIS A 38 -6.26 43.50 -19.48
C HIS A 38 -5.78 42.88 -20.79
N ASP A 39 -5.98 43.57 -21.92
CA ASP A 39 -5.66 43.09 -23.25
C ASP A 39 -4.15 42.87 -23.46
N HIS A 40 -3.30 43.70 -22.85
CA HIS A 40 -1.84 43.54 -22.84
C HIS A 40 -1.31 42.79 -21.60
N ARG A 41 -2.18 42.19 -20.79
CA ARG A 41 -1.80 41.42 -19.58
C ARG A 41 -0.98 42.21 -18.54
N ASN A 42 -1.13 43.54 -18.53
CA ASN A 42 -0.45 44.46 -17.62
C ASN A 42 -1.25 44.73 -16.33
N GLY A 43 -2.47 44.21 -16.21
CA GLY A 43 -3.24 44.24 -14.97
C GLY A 43 -4.67 43.73 -15.12
N GLY A 44 -5.34 43.56 -13.97
CA GLY A 44 -6.63 42.88 -13.88
C GLY A 44 -6.50 41.47 -13.30
N ASP A 45 -7.55 40.66 -13.45
CA ASP A 45 -7.52 39.25 -13.05
C ASP A 45 -6.83 38.42 -14.14
N LEU A 46 -5.58 38.01 -13.90
CA LEU A 46 -4.78 37.19 -14.82
C LEU A 46 -4.72 35.72 -14.38
N SER A 47 -5.53 35.30 -13.40
CA SER A 47 -5.49 33.92 -12.84
C SER A 47 -5.82 32.82 -13.84
N HIS A 48 -6.41 33.18 -14.97
CA HIS A 48 -6.87 32.29 -16.04
C HIS A 48 -6.07 32.45 -17.34
N VAL A 49 -4.98 33.21 -17.29
CA VAL A 49 -4.09 33.48 -18.42
C VAL A 49 -2.82 32.64 -18.27
N ASP A 50 -2.45 31.94 -19.34
CA ASP A 50 -1.14 31.33 -19.50
C ASP A 50 -0.14 32.39 -19.97
N LEU A 51 0.63 32.94 -19.01
CA LEU A 51 1.55 34.03 -19.30
C LEU A 51 2.64 33.62 -20.30
N ASP A 52 3.05 32.35 -20.33
CA ASP A 52 4.06 31.86 -21.28
C ASP A 52 3.50 31.84 -22.72
N ALA A 53 2.17 31.79 -22.90
CA ALA A 53 1.50 31.86 -24.19
C ALA A 53 1.08 33.29 -24.59
N SER A 54 1.20 34.29 -23.72
CA SER A 54 0.80 35.69 -24.00
C SER A 54 1.51 36.29 -25.20
N GLU A 55 2.74 35.86 -25.48
CA GLU A 55 3.52 36.31 -26.63
C GLU A 55 2.90 35.90 -27.98
N LEU A 56 1.98 34.92 -27.96
CA LEU A 56 1.25 34.46 -29.14
C LEU A 56 0.01 35.31 -29.43
N ASN A 57 -0.36 36.23 -28.55
CA ASN A 57 -1.46 37.16 -28.79
C ASN A 57 -1.16 38.05 -29.99
N GLU A 58 -2.17 38.30 -30.82
CA GLU A 58 -1.99 38.94 -32.13
C GLU A 58 -2.97 40.08 -32.34
N VAL A 59 -2.43 41.30 -32.46
CA VAL A 59 -3.22 42.46 -32.85
C VAL A 59 -3.59 42.36 -34.33
N LEU A 60 -4.86 42.04 -34.60
CA LEU A 60 -5.38 41.80 -35.95
C LEU A 60 -5.76 43.08 -36.69
N HIS A 61 -6.21 44.09 -35.93
CA HIS A 61 -6.57 45.40 -36.45
C HIS A 61 -6.36 46.46 -35.39
N CYS A 62 -5.57 47.48 -35.66
CA CYS A 62 -5.34 48.55 -34.71
C CYS A 62 -4.97 49.83 -35.46
N GLU A 63 -5.72 50.89 -35.19
CA GLU A 63 -5.28 52.22 -35.61
C GLU A 63 -4.15 52.69 -34.66
N PRO A 64 -3.08 53.32 -35.18
CA PRO A 64 -2.04 53.89 -34.32
C PRO A 64 -2.63 54.85 -33.28
N LYS A 65 -2.30 54.63 -31.99
CA LYS A 65 -2.85 55.43 -30.88
C LYS A 65 -4.39 55.50 -30.89
N TRP A 66 -5.06 54.39 -31.23
CA TRP A 66 -6.52 54.35 -31.37
C TRP A 66 -7.27 54.90 -30.14
N GLN A 67 -6.77 54.66 -28.92
CA GLN A 67 -7.41 55.15 -27.69
C GLN A 67 -7.32 56.66 -27.55
N ASP A 68 -6.14 57.23 -27.76
CA ASP A 68 -5.92 58.67 -27.71
C ASP A 68 -6.69 59.36 -28.83
N THR A 69 -6.79 58.70 -29.99
CA THR A 69 -7.62 59.15 -31.11
C THR A 69 -9.09 59.21 -30.69
N ILE A 70 -9.67 58.16 -30.11
CA ILE A 70 -11.06 58.18 -29.62
C ILE A 70 -11.26 59.26 -28.56
N LYS A 71 -10.35 59.38 -27.58
CA LYS A 71 -10.44 60.41 -26.53
C LYS A 71 -10.40 61.81 -27.13
N THR A 72 -9.53 62.04 -28.12
CA THR A 72 -9.40 63.31 -28.84
C THR A 72 -10.65 63.60 -29.67
N GLU A 73 -11.19 62.62 -30.39
CA GLU A 73 -12.45 62.73 -31.15
C GLU A 73 -13.61 63.09 -30.21
N VAL A 74 -13.71 62.45 -29.06
CA VAL A 74 -14.70 62.76 -28.01
C VAL A 74 -14.54 64.20 -27.52
N ALA A 75 -13.33 64.60 -27.13
CA ALA A 75 -13.07 65.96 -26.66
C ALA A 75 -13.33 67.02 -27.76
N ALA A 76 -13.04 66.72 -29.02
CA ALA A 76 -13.36 67.58 -30.14
C ALA A 76 -14.88 67.68 -30.35
N ALA A 77 -15.61 66.56 -30.31
CA ALA A 77 -17.06 66.54 -30.42
C ALA A 77 -17.75 67.31 -29.28
N LYS A 78 -17.28 67.18 -28.03
CA LYS A 78 -17.76 67.98 -26.88
C LYS A 78 -17.68 69.49 -27.17
N ARG A 79 -16.50 69.97 -27.52
CA ARG A 79 -16.21 71.38 -27.84
C ARG A 79 -17.01 71.88 -29.05
N ASN A 80 -17.05 71.10 -30.13
CA ASN A 80 -17.74 71.48 -31.36
C ASN A 80 -19.25 71.51 -31.16
N ASN A 81 -19.81 70.49 -30.51
CA ASN A 81 -21.25 70.44 -30.22
C ASN A 81 -21.69 71.59 -29.32
N PHE A 82 -20.90 71.95 -28.32
CA PHE A 82 -21.16 73.09 -27.46
C PHE A 82 -21.19 74.39 -28.26
N ARG A 83 -20.18 74.63 -29.11
CA ARG A 83 -20.09 75.81 -29.98
C ARG A 83 -21.27 75.92 -30.94
N GLU A 84 -21.62 74.82 -31.61
CA GLU A 84 -22.75 74.75 -32.54
C GLU A 84 -24.09 75.01 -31.84
N ARG A 85 -24.28 74.47 -30.64
CA ARG A 85 -25.48 74.71 -29.83
C ARG A 85 -25.56 76.17 -29.38
N MET A 86 -24.44 76.75 -28.96
CA MET A 86 -24.34 78.17 -28.61
C MET A 86 -24.69 79.08 -29.79
N GLU A 87 -24.18 78.79 -30.98
CA GLU A 87 -24.46 79.56 -32.19
C GLU A 87 -25.92 79.41 -32.64
N ALA A 88 -26.47 78.20 -32.60
CA ALA A 88 -27.87 77.93 -32.93
C ALA A 88 -28.82 78.70 -31.99
N LEU A 89 -28.57 78.68 -30.68
CA LEU A 89 -29.35 79.44 -29.70
C LEU A 89 -29.20 80.96 -29.89
N ARG A 90 -28.00 81.43 -30.25
CA ARG A 90 -27.75 82.85 -30.61
C ARG A 90 -28.60 83.26 -31.81
N LYS A 91 -28.57 82.50 -32.90
CA LYS A 91 -29.35 82.75 -34.12
C LYS A 91 -30.86 82.80 -33.84
N LYS A 92 -31.34 82.04 -32.85
CA LYS A 92 -32.75 82.01 -32.43
C LYS A 92 -33.12 83.02 -31.34
N GLY A 93 -32.19 83.83 -30.86
CA GLY A 93 -32.45 84.80 -29.79
C GLY A 93 -32.75 84.19 -28.41
N ARG A 94 -32.39 82.92 -28.16
CA ARG A 94 -32.69 82.20 -26.90
C ARG A 94 -31.65 82.52 -25.82
N LYS A 95 -31.71 83.72 -25.25
CA LYS A 95 -30.70 84.21 -24.27
C LYS A 95 -30.66 83.36 -22.99
N ALA A 96 -31.80 83.10 -22.36
CA ALA A 96 -31.86 82.31 -21.12
C ALA A 96 -31.34 80.87 -21.28
N GLU A 97 -31.72 80.19 -22.37
CA GLU A 97 -31.22 78.83 -22.65
C GLU A 97 -29.71 78.79 -22.91
N ARG A 98 -29.15 79.86 -23.47
CA ARG A 98 -27.72 80.01 -23.72
C ARG A 98 -26.95 80.28 -22.43
N GLU A 99 -27.48 81.09 -21.52
CA GLU A 99 -26.90 81.29 -20.19
C GLU A 99 -26.92 79.99 -19.37
N ALA A 100 -28.03 79.25 -19.42
CA ALA A 100 -28.12 77.92 -18.82
C ALA A 100 -27.10 76.94 -19.42
N LEU A 101 -26.89 76.98 -20.75
CA LEU A 101 -25.88 76.14 -21.41
C LEU A 101 -24.45 76.52 -20.99
N ILE A 102 -24.14 77.81 -20.82
CA ILE A 102 -22.83 78.24 -20.29
C ILE A 102 -22.60 77.67 -18.89
N ALA A 103 -23.64 77.69 -18.03
CA ALA A 103 -23.56 77.12 -16.69
C ALA A 103 -23.43 75.57 -16.71
N GLU A 104 -24.09 74.89 -17.65
CA GLU A 104 -23.97 73.43 -17.86
C GLU A 104 -22.59 73.02 -18.38
N GLY A 105 -22.01 73.82 -19.28
CA GLY A 105 -20.73 73.57 -19.92
C GLY A 105 -20.80 72.54 -21.06
N GLU A 106 -19.64 71.98 -21.40
CA GLU A 106 -19.54 70.94 -22.43
C GLU A 106 -20.20 69.64 -21.96
N SER A 107 -20.95 69.00 -22.84
CA SER A 107 -21.64 67.73 -22.56
C SER A 107 -21.08 66.61 -23.41
N ASP A 108 -21.12 65.39 -22.87
CA ASP A 108 -20.73 64.19 -23.59
C ASP A 108 -21.49 64.05 -24.93
N PRO A 109 -20.80 63.69 -26.03
CA PRO A 109 -21.42 63.54 -27.34
C PRO A 109 -22.26 62.25 -27.46
N TRP A 110 -22.94 61.82 -26.40
CA TRP A 110 -23.85 60.67 -26.42
C TRP A 110 -24.98 60.87 -25.42
N ARG A 111 -26.05 60.10 -25.59
CA ARG A 111 -27.09 60.02 -24.56
C ARG A 111 -26.58 59.21 -23.38
N ARG A 112 -26.85 59.70 -22.16
CA ARG A 112 -26.53 58.99 -20.91
C ARG A 112 -26.99 57.54 -21.00
N CYS A 113 -26.06 56.62 -20.84
CA CYS A 113 -26.28 55.18 -20.89
C CYS A 113 -25.38 54.52 -19.85
N SER A 114 -25.85 53.44 -19.22
CA SER A 114 -25.14 52.78 -18.11
C SER A 114 -23.88 52.04 -18.54
N GLY A 115 -23.86 51.53 -19.77
CA GLY A 115 -22.72 50.78 -20.31
C GLY A 115 -21.76 51.62 -21.16
N GLY A 116 -22.08 52.88 -21.45
CA GLY A 116 -21.26 53.72 -22.32
C GLY A 116 -21.59 53.61 -23.82
N PRO A 117 -21.05 54.55 -24.61
CA PRO A 117 -21.43 54.75 -26.01
C PRO A 117 -20.70 53.83 -26.99
N LEU A 118 -19.56 53.26 -26.60
CA LEU A 118 -18.76 52.35 -27.43
C LEU A 118 -19.20 50.90 -27.23
N ARG A 119 -18.74 50.00 -28.08
CA ARG A 119 -18.96 48.56 -27.89
C ARG A 119 -17.65 47.80 -27.90
N GLU A 120 -17.44 47.02 -26.85
CA GLU A 120 -16.48 45.93 -26.85
C GLU A 120 -17.20 44.68 -27.35
N GLY A 121 -16.63 44.00 -28.32
CA GLY A 121 -17.11 42.75 -28.84
C GLY A 121 -16.18 41.60 -28.49
N ILE A 122 -16.77 40.41 -28.26
CA ILE A 122 -16.05 39.14 -28.15
C ILE A 122 -16.56 38.22 -29.24
N LEU A 123 -15.65 37.57 -29.96
CA LEU A 123 -15.95 36.58 -30.98
C LEU A 123 -15.15 35.29 -30.72
N THR A 124 -15.86 34.18 -30.50
CA THR A 124 -15.26 32.88 -30.17
C THR A 124 -16.21 31.73 -30.49
N VAL A 125 -15.75 30.49 -30.29
CA VAL A 125 -16.54 29.26 -30.29
C VAL A 125 -16.05 28.38 -29.14
N ASN A 126 -16.78 27.32 -28.82
CA ASN A 126 -16.37 26.39 -27.77
C ASN A 126 -14.95 25.83 -28.05
N LYS A 127 -14.13 25.75 -26.99
CA LYS A 127 -12.73 25.29 -27.01
C LYS A 127 -12.52 23.93 -27.70
N GLU A 128 -13.47 23.01 -27.56
CA GLU A 128 -13.44 21.69 -28.21
C GLU A 128 -13.43 21.79 -29.74
N TRP A 129 -14.02 22.84 -30.31
CA TRP A 129 -13.96 23.05 -31.76
C TRP A 129 -12.52 23.33 -32.21
N PHE A 130 -11.78 24.13 -31.43
CA PHE A 130 -10.38 24.43 -31.69
C PHE A 130 -9.48 23.23 -31.45
N GLY A 131 -9.87 22.25 -30.62
CA GLY A 131 -9.13 21.00 -30.43
C GLY A 131 -9.03 20.55 -28.96
N GLY A 132 -9.38 21.43 -28.03
CA GLY A 132 -9.26 21.17 -26.60
C GLY A 132 -9.06 22.46 -25.82
N THR A 133 -8.43 22.35 -24.65
CA THR A 133 -8.26 23.49 -23.74
C THR A 133 -6.87 24.09 -23.81
N GLY A 134 -6.80 25.39 -24.07
CA GLY A 134 -5.53 26.13 -24.15
C GLY A 134 -4.74 25.88 -25.43
N GLN A 135 -3.81 26.80 -25.71
CA GLN A 135 -3.10 26.91 -26.97
C GLN A 135 -2.45 25.61 -27.47
N ALA A 136 -1.87 24.82 -26.55
CA ALA A 136 -1.12 23.61 -26.88
C ALA A 136 -1.98 22.49 -27.48
N GLU A 137 -3.29 22.49 -27.21
CA GLU A 137 -4.23 21.48 -27.72
C GLU A 137 -4.93 21.94 -29.02
N TRP A 138 -4.75 23.20 -29.43
CA TRP A 138 -5.49 23.73 -30.56
C TRP A 138 -4.90 23.33 -31.91
N ASP A 139 -5.82 23.05 -32.83
CA ASP A 139 -5.58 22.87 -34.26
C ASP A 139 -5.32 24.23 -34.91
N ALA A 140 -4.07 24.45 -35.30
CA ALA A 140 -3.61 25.70 -35.90
C ALA A 140 -4.36 26.06 -37.19
N GLU A 141 -4.79 25.08 -37.99
CA GLU A 141 -5.55 25.33 -39.22
C GLU A 141 -6.94 25.85 -38.90
N LYS A 142 -7.60 25.27 -37.89
CA LYS A 142 -8.91 25.76 -37.42
C LYS A 142 -8.83 27.16 -36.83
N VAL A 143 -7.81 27.44 -36.02
CA VAL A 143 -7.57 28.77 -35.47
C VAL A 143 -7.35 29.79 -36.59
N ALA A 144 -6.50 29.48 -37.57
CA ALA A 144 -6.27 30.35 -38.72
C ALA A 144 -7.53 30.59 -39.56
N ALA A 145 -8.32 29.54 -39.83
CA ALA A 145 -9.57 29.63 -40.57
C ALA A 145 -10.62 30.47 -39.83
N PHE A 146 -10.74 30.27 -38.51
CA PHE A 146 -11.63 31.07 -37.67
C PHE A 146 -11.20 32.54 -37.64
N LYS A 147 -9.90 32.80 -37.42
CA LYS A 147 -9.33 34.15 -37.41
C LYS A 147 -9.63 34.90 -38.71
N LYS A 148 -9.45 34.24 -39.86
CA LYS A 148 -9.78 34.80 -41.17
C LYS A 148 -11.27 35.13 -41.29
N ALA A 149 -12.15 34.17 -40.98
CA ALA A 149 -13.60 34.38 -41.06
C ALA A 149 -14.07 35.49 -40.11
N ALA A 150 -13.49 35.59 -38.92
CA ALA A 150 -13.73 36.65 -37.95
C ALA A 150 -13.36 38.02 -38.49
N MET A 151 -12.17 38.19 -39.04
CA MET A 151 -11.75 39.49 -39.60
C MET A 151 -12.56 39.87 -40.83
N ASP A 152 -12.84 38.93 -41.73
CA ASP A 152 -13.72 39.15 -42.89
C ASP A 152 -15.12 39.63 -42.43
N PHE A 153 -15.66 39.02 -41.36
CA PHE A 153 -16.93 39.43 -40.76
C PHE A 153 -16.87 40.83 -40.13
N LEU A 154 -15.85 41.11 -39.31
CA LEU A 154 -15.72 42.37 -38.60
C LEU A 154 -15.52 43.55 -39.56
N LEU A 155 -14.62 43.42 -40.54
CA LEU A 155 -14.36 44.48 -41.52
C LEU A 155 -15.58 44.77 -42.41
N LYS A 156 -16.35 43.74 -42.75
CA LYS A 156 -17.59 43.89 -43.53
C LYS A 156 -18.68 44.60 -42.74
N HIS A 157 -18.84 44.29 -41.47
CA HIS A 157 -19.98 44.74 -40.67
C HIS A 157 -19.71 45.95 -39.77
N PHE A 158 -18.45 46.35 -39.61
CA PHE A 158 -18.02 47.58 -38.95
C PHE A 158 -17.17 48.45 -39.90
N PRO A 159 -17.76 48.92 -41.02
CA PRO A 159 -17.03 49.64 -42.07
C PRO A 159 -16.69 51.07 -41.64
N ALA A 160 -15.96 51.79 -42.52
CA ALA A 160 -15.71 53.23 -42.41
C ALA A 160 -15.10 53.67 -41.07
N GLY A 161 -14.08 52.93 -40.60
CA GLY A 161 -13.39 53.23 -39.35
C GLY A 161 -14.22 52.94 -38.09
N GLN A 162 -15.34 52.22 -38.20
CA GLN A 162 -16.10 51.83 -37.01
C GLN A 162 -15.34 50.82 -36.17
N LEU A 163 -14.66 49.85 -36.78
CA LEU A 163 -13.73 48.97 -36.08
C LEU A 163 -12.43 49.73 -35.80
N ARG A 164 -12.11 49.94 -34.51
CA ARG A 164 -10.91 50.68 -34.07
C ARG A 164 -9.79 49.75 -33.60
N TYR A 165 -10.18 48.61 -33.06
CA TYR A 165 -9.27 47.66 -32.45
C TYR A 165 -9.81 46.23 -32.58
N ALA A 166 -8.94 45.26 -32.81
CA ALA A 166 -9.20 43.83 -32.69
C ALA A 166 -7.90 43.10 -32.31
N ASN A 167 -7.95 42.30 -31.24
CA ASN A 167 -6.84 41.50 -30.74
C ASN A 167 -7.29 40.05 -30.52
N ALA A 168 -6.49 39.11 -30.99
CA ALA A 168 -6.67 37.68 -30.80
C ALA A 168 -5.91 37.22 -29.56
N HIS A 169 -6.62 36.59 -28.64
CA HIS A 169 -6.04 36.03 -27.42
C HIS A 169 -5.85 34.53 -27.58
N HIS A 170 -4.61 34.10 -27.43
CA HIS A 170 -4.16 32.72 -27.54
C HIS A 170 -3.82 32.09 -26.19
N ASP A 171 -3.77 32.88 -25.14
CA ASP A 171 -3.24 32.56 -23.82
C ASP A 171 -4.31 32.21 -22.79
N GLU A 172 -5.55 32.00 -23.20
CA GLU A 172 -6.67 31.63 -22.33
C GLU A 172 -7.25 30.24 -22.71
N GLU A 173 -8.30 29.82 -22.00
CA GLU A 173 -8.92 28.49 -22.15
C GLU A 173 -9.40 28.20 -23.59
N ALA A 174 -9.91 29.22 -24.28
CA ALA A 174 -10.41 29.14 -25.65
C ALA A 174 -9.91 30.32 -26.48
N PHE A 175 -9.58 30.09 -27.74
CA PHE A 175 -9.23 31.16 -28.66
C PHE A 175 -10.40 32.14 -28.80
N HIS A 176 -10.14 33.43 -28.66
CA HIS A 176 -11.17 34.45 -28.84
C HIS A 176 -10.58 35.78 -29.29
N ILE A 177 -11.41 36.61 -29.91
CA ILE A 177 -11.04 37.93 -30.39
C ILE A 177 -11.83 38.98 -29.62
N HIS A 178 -11.11 39.87 -28.93
CA HIS A 178 -11.66 41.13 -28.41
C HIS A 178 -11.59 42.19 -29.50
N PHE A 179 -12.64 43.00 -29.64
CA PHE A 179 -12.63 44.12 -30.58
C PHE A 179 -13.40 45.32 -30.06
N VAL A 180 -13.04 46.52 -30.52
CA VAL A 180 -13.70 47.77 -30.13
C VAL A 180 -14.32 48.45 -31.34
N ALA A 181 -15.62 48.73 -31.25
CA ALA A 181 -16.41 49.41 -32.26
C ALA A 181 -16.89 50.78 -31.77
N VAL A 182 -16.73 51.78 -32.63
CA VAL A 182 -17.08 53.19 -32.41
C VAL A 182 -17.96 53.66 -33.57
N VAL A 183 -19.14 54.20 -33.26
CA VAL A 183 -20.10 54.62 -34.30
C VAL A 183 -20.43 56.09 -34.14
N TRP A 184 -19.81 56.92 -34.97
CA TRP A 184 -20.08 58.35 -35.06
C TRP A 184 -21.26 58.64 -35.99
N THR A 185 -22.02 59.68 -35.68
CA THR A 185 -23.08 60.20 -36.53
C THR A 185 -23.18 61.70 -36.41
N GLU A 186 -23.57 62.34 -37.50
CA GLU A 186 -23.91 63.75 -37.50
C GLU A 186 -25.42 63.94 -37.47
N LYS A 187 -25.89 64.93 -36.70
CA LYS A 187 -27.29 65.34 -36.65
C LYS A 187 -27.39 66.85 -36.59
N VAL A 188 -28.16 67.42 -37.51
CA VAL A 188 -28.45 68.86 -37.51
C VAL A 188 -29.83 69.10 -36.92
N THR A 189 -29.94 70.01 -35.96
CA THR A 189 -31.24 70.44 -35.43
C THR A 189 -31.28 71.95 -35.29
N ALA A 190 -32.46 72.54 -35.41
CA ALA A 190 -32.61 73.98 -35.31
C ALA A 190 -32.15 74.55 -33.95
N ASN A 191 -32.30 73.80 -32.85
CA ASN A 191 -31.95 74.27 -31.50
C ASN A 191 -30.51 73.94 -31.08
N ARG A 192 -29.84 73.00 -31.76
CA ARG A 192 -28.48 72.58 -31.39
C ARG A 192 -27.43 72.75 -32.48
N GLY A 193 -27.81 73.15 -33.70
CA GLY A 193 -26.87 73.20 -34.82
C GLY A 193 -26.45 71.81 -35.26
N LEU A 194 -25.27 71.70 -35.88
CA LEU A 194 -24.64 70.42 -36.20
C LEU A 194 -24.12 69.76 -34.92
N GLN A 195 -24.44 68.48 -34.74
CA GLN A 195 -24.01 67.71 -33.58
C GLN A 195 -23.37 66.40 -34.03
N VAL A 196 -22.13 66.16 -33.61
CA VAL A 196 -21.41 64.90 -33.82
C VAL A 196 -21.59 64.03 -32.58
N LEU A 197 -22.21 62.87 -32.73
CA LEU A 197 -22.64 62.02 -31.62
C LEU A 197 -22.11 60.59 -31.77
N LEU A 198 -21.73 59.97 -30.64
CA LEU A 198 -21.54 58.54 -30.54
C LEU A 198 -22.90 57.85 -30.37
N GLN A 199 -23.23 56.99 -31.33
CA GLN A 199 -24.48 56.24 -31.33
C GLN A 199 -24.30 54.83 -31.90
N ALA A 200 -23.86 53.90 -31.05
CA ALA A 200 -23.70 52.47 -31.37
C ALA A 200 -24.88 51.87 -32.13
N SER A 201 -26.13 52.23 -31.78
CA SER A 201 -27.35 51.69 -32.39
C SER A 201 -27.57 52.07 -33.86
N LEU A 202 -26.71 52.88 -34.47
CA LEU A 202 -26.75 53.12 -35.92
C LEU A 202 -26.07 52.01 -36.72
N ASN A 203 -25.15 51.25 -36.11
CA ASN A 203 -24.68 50.03 -36.73
C ASN A 203 -25.80 48.95 -36.66
N PRO A 204 -26.19 48.31 -37.78
CA PRO A 204 -27.27 47.33 -37.79
C PRO A 204 -27.07 46.13 -36.84
N LEU A 205 -25.83 45.68 -36.62
CA LEU A 205 -25.55 44.57 -35.71
C LEU A 205 -25.76 44.97 -34.25
N LEU A 206 -25.34 46.18 -33.89
CA LEU A 206 -25.47 46.72 -32.54
C LEU A 206 -26.92 47.13 -32.22
N LYS A 207 -27.71 47.46 -33.25
CA LYS A 207 -29.13 47.79 -33.12
C LYS A 207 -29.98 46.56 -32.85
N ASN A 208 -29.73 45.46 -33.57
CA ASN A 208 -30.52 44.25 -33.50
C ASN A 208 -29.60 43.04 -33.28
N TYR A 209 -29.59 42.57 -32.04
CA TYR A 209 -28.73 41.47 -31.62
C TYR A 209 -29.12 40.13 -32.25
N GLU A 210 -30.40 39.87 -32.53
CA GLU A 210 -30.81 38.64 -33.24
C GLU A 210 -30.27 38.63 -34.67
N ARG A 211 -30.30 39.78 -35.36
CA ARG A 211 -29.68 39.94 -36.67
C ARG A 211 -28.16 39.73 -36.62
N ALA A 212 -27.49 40.20 -35.56
CA ALA A 212 -26.07 39.96 -35.38
C ALA A 212 -25.75 38.46 -35.23
N GLN A 213 -26.55 37.72 -34.45
CA GLN A 213 -26.39 36.28 -34.30
C GLN A 213 -26.68 35.53 -35.61
N ASP A 214 -27.70 35.95 -36.37
CA ASP A 214 -28.06 35.34 -37.66
C ASP A 214 -26.90 35.48 -38.66
N LEU A 215 -26.38 36.71 -38.83
CA LEU A 215 -25.27 36.99 -39.75
C LEU A 215 -23.96 36.33 -39.31
N ALA A 216 -23.69 36.26 -38.01
CA ALA A 216 -22.54 35.51 -37.50
C ALA A 216 -22.70 34.01 -37.80
N GLY A 217 -23.88 33.43 -37.56
CA GLY A 217 -24.14 32.03 -37.90
C GLY A 217 -23.93 31.73 -39.39
N GLU A 218 -24.37 32.63 -40.28
CA GLU A 218 -24.16 32.51 -41.72
C GLU A 218 -22.68 32.62 -42.11
N ALA A 219 -21.94 33.58 -41.55
CA ALA A 219 -20.53 33.81 -41.86
C ALA A 219 -19.62 32.65 -41.44
N PHE A 220 -19.95 31.97 -40.34
CA PHE A 220 -19.15 30.89 -39.79
C PHE A 220 -19.65 29.48 -40.16
N ALA A 221 -20.80 29.37 -40.84
CA ALA A 221 -21.35 28.09 -41.31
C ALA A 221 -20.38 27.26 -42.18
N PRO A 222 -19.54 27.84 -43.08
CA PRO A 222 -18.56 27.07 -43.85
C PRO A 222 -17.51 26.37 -42.98
N LEU A 223 -17.27 26.84 -41.75
CA LEU A 223 -16.36 26.24 -40.78
C LEU A 223 -17.03 25.15 -39.93
N GLY A 224 -18.28 24.80 -40.22
CA GLY A 224 -19.06 23.86 -39.42
C GLY A 224 -19.59 24.45 -38.10
N ILE A 225 -19.46 25.75 -37.90
CA ILE A 225 -19.93 26.47 -36.70
C ILE A 225 -21.35 26.95 -36.95
N ALA A 226 -22.26 26.71 -36.01
CA ALA A 226 -23.67 27.03 -36.14
C ALA A 226 -24.02 28.40 -35.53
N ARG A 227 -25.18 28.92 -35.91
CA ARG A 227 -25.86 29.97 -35.13
C ARG A 227 -26.26 29.44 -33.75
N GLY A 228 -26.12 30.25 -32.70
CA GLY A 228 -26.69 29.94 -31.38
C GLY A 228 -28.22 29.76 -31.41
N GLU A 229 -28.79 29.20 -30.35
CA GLU A 229 -30.24 28.91 -30.29
C GLU A 229 -31.15 30.15 -30.43
N ARG A 230 -32.28 30.00 -31.12
CA ARG A 230 -33.32 31.04 -31.35
C ARG A 230 -34.22 31.24 -30.12
N ARG A 231 -33.63 31.44 -28.94
CA ARG A 231 -34.38 31.51 -27.67
C ARG A 231 -35.31 32.73 -27.56
N ALA A 232 -34.91 33.88 -28.08
CA ALA A 232 -35.75 35.08 -28.05
C ALA A 232 -37.01 34.91 -28.91
N GLU A 233 -36.86 34.34 -30.11
CA GLU A 233 -37.95 33.94 -30.98
C GLU A 233 -38.83 32.87 -30.34
N ALA A 234 -38.25 31.80 -29.78
CA ALA A 234 -38.98 30.75 -29.07
C ALA A 234 -39.83 31.32 -27.92
N ARG A 235 -39.32 32.33 -27.19
CA ARG A 235 -40.07 33.03 -26.14
C ARG A 235 -41.21 33.91 -26.68
N ARG A 236 -41.02 34.58 -27.82
CA ARG A 236 -42.11 35.32 -28.50
C ARG A 236 -43.23 34.37 -28.92
N VAL A 237 -42.86 33.27 -29.59
CA VAL A 237 -43.80 32.24 -30.04
C VAL A 237 -44.52 31.58 -28.85
N ALA A 238 -43.81 31.23 -27.78
CA ALA A 238 -44.42 30.66 -26.57
C ALA A 238 -45.44 31.63 -25.94
N LYS A 239 -45.10 32.93 -25.88
CA LYS A 239 -46.00 33.97 -25.36
C LYS A 239 -47.24 34.17 -26.24
N GLU A 240 -47.07 34.17 -27.57
CA GLU A 240 -48.17 34.31 -28.54
C GLU A 240 -49.09 33.08 -28.54
N THR A 241 -48.52 31.88 -28.35
CA THR A 241 -49.26 30.62 -28.34
C THR A 241 -49.79 30.21 -26.96
N GLY A 242 -49.57 31.03 -25.92
CA GLY A 242 -50.04 30.75 -24.56
C GLY A 242 -49.37 29.56 -23.87
N LYS A 243 -48.18 29.14 -24.36
CA LYS A 243 -47.40 28.04 -23.78
C LYS A 243 -46.41 28.55 -22.73
N ASP A 244 -45.87 27.62 -21.94
CA ASP A 244 -44.81 27.92 -20.98
C ASP A 244 -43.63 28.59 -21.66
N VAL A 245 -43.30 29.79 -21.18
CA VAL A 245 -42.25 30.63 -21.76
C VAL A 245 -40.90 30.14 -21.24
N PRO A 246 -39.96 29.72 -22.12
CA PRO A 246 -38.64 29.31 -21.69
C PRO A 246 -37.93 30.39 -20.88
N GLU A 247 -37.15 29.97 -19.89
CA GLU A 247 -36.41 30.88 -19.02
C GLU A 247 -35.42 31.72 -19.82
N LYS A 248 -35.31 33.00 -19.46
CA LYS A 248 -34.37 33.91 -20.11
C LYS A 248 -32.96 33.60 -19.62
N ARG A 249 -32.11 33.04 -20.47
CA ARG A 249 -30.69 32.89 -20.16
C ARG A 249 -30.06 34.25 -19.85
N ARG A 250 -29.46 34.35 -18.67
CA ARG A 250 -28.61 35.47 -18.27
C ARG A 250 -27.19 35.23 -18.75
N HIS A 251 -26.50 36.29 -19.14
CA HIS A 251 -25.04 36.22 -19.26
C HIS A 251 -24.45 36.06 -17.86
N ILE A 252 -23.49 35.15 -17.74
CA ILE A 252 -22.72 34.93 -16.52
C ILE A 252 -21.33 35.49 -16.79
N PRO A 253 -20.84 36.46 -15.99
CA PRO A 253 -19.47 36.95 -16.09
C PRO A 253 -18.45 35.80 -15.99
N PRO A 254 -17.29 35.88 -16.68
CA PRO A 254 -16.28 34.81 -16.64
C PRO A 254 -15.83 34.43 -15.23
N SER A 255 -15.74 35.38 -14.29
CA SER A 255 -15.40 35.11 -12.89
C SER A 255 -16.46 34.31 -12.15
N GLU A 256 -17.75 34.65 -12.32
CA GLU A 256 -18.88 33.88 -11.77
C GLU A 256 -18.90 32.47 -12.38
N TRP A 257 -18.73 32.37 -13.71
CA TRP A 257 -18.71 31.07 -14.39
C TRP A 257 -17.56 30.18 -13.89
N ARG A 258 -16.35 30.74 -13.73
CA ARG A 258 -15.20 30.02 -13.18
C ARG A 258 -15.45 29.56 -11.74
N ALA A 259 -16.03 30.41 -10.90
CA ALA A 259 -16.38 30.05 -9.53
C ALA A 259 -17.39 28.88 -9.50
N ASP A 260 -18.41 28.92 -10.35
CA ASP A 260 -19.39 27.83 -10.49
C ASP A 260 -18.73 26.53 -10.99
N GLN A 261 -17.82 26.63 -11.98
CA GLN A 261 -17.08 25.46 -12.49
C GLN A 261 -16.16 24.85 -11.43
N GLN A 262 -15.45 25.68 -10.66
CA GLN A 262 -14.60 25.22 -9.56
C GLN A 262 -15.43 24.55 -8.47
N ALA A 263 -16.57 25.15 -8.08
CA ALA A 263 -17.47 24.56 -7.10
C ALA A 263 -18.00 23.19 -7.55
N ALA A 264 -18.47 23.08 -8.81
CA ALA A 264 -18.92 21.81 -9.39
C ALA A 264 -17.78 20.77 -9.48
N GLY A 265 -16.56 21.22 -9.80
CA GLY A 265 -15.35 20.38 -9.80
C GLY A 265 -15.02 19.84 -8.41
N HIS A 266 -15.13 20.68 -7.37
CA HIS A 266 -14.94 20.28 -5.98
C HIS A 266 -16.00 19.30 -5.50
N GLU A 267 -17.27 19.53 -5.84
CA GLU A 267 -18.38 18.61 -5.53
C GLU A 267 -18.13 17.24 -6.15
N LYS A 268 -17.81 17.19 -7.45
CA LYS A 268 -17.50 15.94 -8.16
C LYS A 268 -16.25 15.25 -7.63
N SER A 269 -15.22 16.02 -7.26
CA SER A 269 -14.02 15.48 -6.61
C SER A 269 -14.36 14.85 -5.26
N SER A 270 -15.22 15.50 -4.47
CA SER A 270 -15.75 14.96 -3.21
C SER A 270 -16.51 13.66 -3.45
N GLU A 271 -17.41 13.61 -4.44
CA GLU A 271 -18.14 12.38 -4.80
C GLU A 271 -17.19 11.23 -5.17
N ILE A 272 -16.14 11.52 -5.95
CA ILE A 272 -15.12 10.52 -6.32
C ILE A 272 -14.36 10.04 -5.09
N LEU A 273 -13.96 10.94 -4.19
CA LEU A 273 -13.27 10.61 -2.95
C LEU A 273 -14.17 9.79 -2.02
N ASP A 274 -15.44 10.14 -1.89
CA ASP A 274 -16.43 9.42 -1.07
C ASP A 274 -16.69 8.02 -1.62
N ALA A 275 -16.81 7.89 -2.95
CA ALA A 275 -16.92 6.61 -3.63
C ALA A 275 -15.65 5.75 -3.44
N ALA A 276 -14.47 6.34 -3.56
CA ALA A 276 -13.20 5.66 -3.32
C ALA A 276 -13.06 5.21 -1.85
N GLN A 277 -13.45 6.05 -0.89
CA GLN A 277 -13.42 5.74 0.53
C GLN A 277 -14.41 4.63 0.88
N SER A 278 -15.61 4.66 0.31
CA SER A 278 -16.62 3.61 0.48
C SER A 278 -16.12 2.27 -0.05
N LYS A 279 -15.56 2.26 -1.26
CA LYS A 279 -14.96 1.06 -1.86
C LYS A 279 -13.77 0.53 -1.05
N ALA A 280 -12.91 1.42 -0.54
CA ALA A 280 -11.81 1.03 0.33
C ALA A 280 -12.30 0.40 1.64
N LYS A 281 -13.38 0.92 2.23
CA LYS A 281 -14.02 0.36 3.42
C LYS A 281 -14.59 -1.03 3.16
N GLU A 282 -15.30 -1.21 2.04
CA GLU A 282 -15.80 -2.52 1.61
C GLU A 282 -14.66 -3.54 1.46
N MET A 283 -13.57 -3.17 0.78
CA MET A 283 -12.40 -4.03 0.62
C MET A 283 -11.75 -4.40 1.96
N VAL A 284 -11.68 -3.48 2.93
CA VAL A 284 -11.17 -3.75 4.28
C VAL A 284 -12.09 -4.71 5.04
N ASP A 285 -13.41 -4.55 4.93
CA ASP A 285 -14.38 -5.42 5.60
C ASP A 285 -14.44 -6.82 4.96
N GLU A 286 -14.33 -6.93 3.64
CA GLU A 286 -14.10 -8.19 2.93
C GLU A 286 -12.79 -8.85 3.38
N GLY A 287 -11.70 -8.09 3.46
CA GLY A 287 -10.42 -8.58 3.99
C GLY A 287 -10.54 -9.11 5.43
N ARG A 288 -11.30 -8.42 6.29
CA ARG A 288 -11.59 -8.86 7.66
C ARG A 288 -12.43 -10.13 7.73
N THR A 289 -13.45 -10.26 6.86
CA THR A 289 -14.31 -11.47 6.83
C THR A 289 -13.53 -12.67 6.32
N VAL A 290 -12.73 -12.52 5.26
CA VAL A 290 -11.83 -13.57 4.74
C VAL A 290 -10.77 -13.94 5.78
N GLY A 291 -10.18 -12.96 6.47
CA GLY A 291 -9.26 -13.18 7.58
C GLY A 291 -9.89 -13.98 8.72
N LYS A 292 -11.08 -13.59 9.20
CA LYS A 292 -11.84 -14.32 10.24
C LYS A 292 -12.19 -15.74 9.79
N ALA A 293 -12.61 -15.93 8.54
CA ALA A 293 -12.94 -17.25 8.00
C ALA A 293 -11.70 -18.16 7.91
N THR A 294 -10.55 -17.59 7.54
CA THR A 294 -9.27 -18.30 7.45
C THR A 294 -8.77 -18.71 8.84
N ILE A 295 -8.82 -17.80 9.82
CA ILE A 295 -8.49 -18.09 11.22
C ILE A 295 -9.43 -19.19 11.76
N ARG A 296 -10.74 -19.12 11.47
CA ARG A 296 -11.71 -20.14 11.89
C ARG A 296 -11.43 -21.51 11.26
N LYS A 297 -11.10 -21.56 9.97
CA LYS A 297 -10.71 -22.81 9.28
C LYS A 297 -9.41 -23.38 9.84
N SER A 298 -8.41 -22.54 10.09
CA SER A 298 -7.14 -22.92 10.72
C SER A 298 -7.36 -23.49 12.12
N ARG A 299 -8.11 -22.77 12.98
CA ARG A 299 -8.49 -23.23 14.33
C ARG A 299 -9.25 -24.56 14.30
N LYS A 300 -10.18 -24.75 13.36
CA LYS A 300 -10.93 -26.01 13.20
C LYS A 300 -10.01 -27.17 12.80
N ARG A 301 -9.02 -26.92 11.92
CA ARG A 301 -8.00 -27.92 11.55
C ARG A 301 -7.11 -28.27 12.74
N ALA A 302 -6.60 -27.28 13.47
CA ALA A 302 -5.79 -27.48 14.68
C ALA A 302 -6.55 -28.28 15.76
N VAL A 303 -7.83 -27.95 16.01
CA VAL A 303 -8.66 -28.70 16.97
C VAL A 303 -8.93 -30.13 16.50
N LYS A 304 -9.19 -30.36 15.21
CA LYS A 304 -9.39 -31.71 14.66
C LYS A 304 -8.11 -32.56 14.78
N GLU A 305 -6.96 -31.95 14.52
CA GLU A 305 -5.67 -32.61 14.64
C GLU A 305 -5.31 -32.92 16.10
N ALA A 306 -5.56 -31.99 17.02
CA ALA A 306 -5.41 -32.21 18.46
C ALA A 306 -6.33 -33.35 18.96
N ARG A 307 -7.58 -33.43 18.47
CA ARG A 307 -8.48 -34.56 18.76
C ARG A 307 -7.94 -35.87 18.22
N ARG A 308 -7.43 -35.89 16.98
CA ARG A 308 -6.81 -37.09 16.39
C ARG A 308 -5.60 -37.58 17.21
N ARG A 309 -4.75 -36.65 17.67
CA ARG A 309 -3.61 -36.96 18.54
C ARG A 309 -4.07 -37.48 19.90
N LYS A 310 -5.11 -36.89 20.50
CA LYS A 310 -5.71 -37.38 21.74
C LYS A 310 -6.29 -38.79 21.57
N GLU A 311 -7.06 -39.04 20.51
CA GLU A 311 -7.62 -40.36 20.23
C GLU A 311 -6.53 -41.41 19.97
N ALA A 312 -5.47 -41.05 19.23
CA ALA A 312 -4.32 -41.93 19.02
C ALA A 312 -3.61 -42.27 20.35
N ALA A 313 -3.32 -41.26 21.18
CA ALA A 313 -2.75 -41.45 22.50
C ALA A 313 -3.67 -42.30 23.41
N THR A 314 -4.99 -42.11 23.33
CA THR A 314 -5.95 -42.92 24.12
C THR A 314 -5.95 -44.38 23.65
N ARG A 315 -5.82 -44.63 22.34
CA ARG A 315 -5.69 -45.99 21.79
C ARG A 315 -4.38 -46.65 22.19
N GLU A 316 -3.28 -45.89 22.21
CA GLU A 316 -1.98 -46.38 22.67
C GLU A 316 -2.00 -46.71 24.16
N VAL A 317 -2.59 -45.86 25.00
CA VAL A 317 -2.79 -46.16 26.43
C VAL A 317 -3.67 -47.39 26.61
N ALA A 318 -4.77 -47.52 25.87
CA ALA A 318 -5.63 -48.70 25.95
C ALA A 318 -4.91 -49.99 25.45
N ALA A 319 -4.02 -49.88 24.47
CA ALA A 319 -3.20 -51.00 24.00
C ALA A 319 -2.13 -51.37 25.03
N ALA A 320 -1.50 -50.38 25.67
CA ALA A 320 -0.55 -50.58 26.76
C ALA A 320 -1.23 -51.19 28.00
N GLU A 321 -2.46 -50.78 28.34
CA GLU A 321 -3.23 -51.39 29.42
C GLU A 321 -3.66 -52.82 29.11
N ARG A 322 -3.99 -53.14 27.85
CA ARG A 322 -4.24 -54.54 27.45
C ARG A 322 -2.99 -55.40 27.57
N ARG A 323 -1.84 -54.90 27.10
CA ARG A 323 -0.54 -55.58 27.28
C ARG A 323 -0.21 -55.77 28.75
N ARG A 324 -0.39 -54.73 29.58
CA ARG A 324 -0.20 -54.82 31.03
C ARG A 324 -1.12 -55.88 31.68
N LYS A 325 -2.39 -55.97 31.28
CA LYS A 325 -3.32 -56.99 31.78
C LYS A 325 -2.97 -58.40 31.30
N GLU A 326 -2.47 -58.54 30.08
CA GLU A 326 -1.97 -59.82 29.55
C GLU A 326 -0.70 -60.24 30.28
N GLU A 327 0.23 -59.30 30.52
CA GLU A 327 1.44 -59.50 31.32
C GLU A 327 1.13 -59.82 32.78
N GLU A 328 0.10 -59.19 33.37
CA GLU A 328 -0.35 -59.48 34.74
C GLU A 328 -0.98 -60.87 34.84
N ARG A 329 -1.81 -61.27 33.86
CA ARG A 329 -2.32 -62.65 33.77
C ARG A 329 -1.21 -63.68 33.56
N ALA A 330 -0.20 -63.35 32.75
CA ALA A 330 0.98 -64.19 32.56
C ALA A 330 1.83 -64.28 33.83
N ALA A 331 1.98 -63.17 34.57
CA ALA A 331 2.70 -63.11 35.83
C ALA A 331 1.96 -63.88 36.94
N ASP A 332 0.63 -63.83 36.98
CA ASP A 332 -0.17 -64.61 37.93
C ASP A 332 -0.16 -66.11 37.58
N SER A 333 -0.19 -66.47 36.29
CA SER A 333 0.04 -67.85 35.85
C SER A 333 1.43 -68.34 36.26
N ALA A 334 2.47 -67.53 36.04
CA ALA A 334 3.84 -67.84 36.44
C ALA A 334 4.03 -67.90 37.96
N ARG A 335 3.27 -67.10 38.74
CA ARG A 335 3.26 -67.21 40.22
C ARG A 335 2.59 -68.48 40.69
N LYS A 336 1.53 -68.92 40.02
CA LYS A 336 0.86 -70.18 40.31
C LYS A 336 1.78 -71.37 39.99
N GLU A 337 2.40 -71.36 38.82
CA GLU A 337 3.42 -72.34 38.42
C GLU A 337 4.63 -72.31 39.35
N ARG A 338 5.04 -71.13 39.84
CA ARG A 338 6.11 -70.99 40.83
C ARG A 338 5.71 -71.54 42.20
N ALA A 339 4.49 -71.32 42.65
CA ALA A 339 3.99 -71.89 43.90
C ALA A 339 3.90 -73.42 43.81
N ASP A 340 3.45 -73.95 42.66
CA ASP A 340 3.43 -75.39 42.39
C ASP A 340 4.86 -75.96 42.30
N ALA A 341 5.81 -75.21 41.74
CA ALA A 341 7.23 -75.54 41.67
C ALA A 341 7.93 -75.47 43.05
N GLU A 342 7.59 -74.50 43.90
CA GLU A 342 8.08 -74.40 45.29
C GLU A 342 7.50 -75.54 46.16
N ALA A 343 6.23 -75.92 45.96
CA ALA A 343 5.64 -77.09 46.61
C ALA A 343 6.31 -78.40 46.18
N THR A 344 6.66 -78.53 44.88
CA THR A 344 7.45 -79.68 44.41
C THR A 344 8.90 -79.65 44.89
N LEU A 345 9.51 -78.47 45.03
CA LEU A 345 10.83 -78.30 45.63
C LEU A 345 10.86 -78.76 47.09
N GLY A 346 9.84 -78.44 47.89
CA GLY A 346 9.72 -78.95 49.26
C GLY A 346 9.66 -80.48 49.31
N ILE A 347 8.90 -81.11 48.40
CA ILE A 347 8.83 -82.58 48.27
C ILE A 347 10.16 -83.17 47.81
N ILE A 348 10.90 -82.46 46.94
CA ILE A 348 12.20 -82.90 46.43
C ILE A 348 13.31 -82.72 47.49
N GLU A 349 13.29 -81.67 48.29
CA GLU A 349 14.24 -81.46 49.40
C GLU A 349 14.02 -82.50 50.51
N GLU A 350 12.77 -82.85 50.82
CA GLU A 350 12.44 -83.94 51.74
C GLU A 350 12.89 -85.31 51.19
N LYS A 351 12.74 -85.54 49.88
CA LYS A 351 13.27 -86.74 49.22
C LYS A 351 14.79 -86.76 49.16
N ALA A 352 15.45 -85.62 48.92
CA ALA A 352 16.90 -85.51 48.87
C ALA A 352 17.52 -85.73 50.26
N ALA A 353 16.89 -85.23 51.33
CA ALA A 353 17.29 -85.54 52.71
C ALA A 353 17.17 -87.04 53.01
N ASN A 354 16.05 -87.68 52.61
CA ASN A 354 15.86 -89.13 52.75
C ASN A 354 16.86 -89.96 51.92
N ILE A 355 17.22 -89.50 50.71
CA ILE A 355 18.19 -90.16 49.83
C ILE A 355 19.61 -90.05 50.39
N VAL A 356 20.00 -88.90 50.95
CA VAL A 356 21.30 -88.75 51.63
C VAL A 356 21.38 -89.67 52.86
N GLN A 357 20.28 -89.82 53.60
CA GLN A 357 20.21 -90.72 54.75
C GLN A 357 20.30 -92.20 54.35
N THR A 358 19.63 -92.60 53.26
CA THR A 358 19.71 -93.97 52.72
C THR A 358 21.04 -94.25 52.02
N ALA A 359 21.68 -93.27 51.38
CA ALA A 359 23.02 -93.41 50.81
C ALA A 359 24.10 -93.57 51.89
N GLN A 360 23.96 -92.91 53.04
CA GLN A 360 24.82 -93.13 54.20
C GLN A 360 24.60 -94.51 54.84
N ALA A 361 23.36 -95.01 54.89
CA ALA A 361 23.05 -96.37 55.34
C ALA A 361 23.62 -97.44 54.38
N ALA A 362 23.46 -97.25 53.06
CA ALA A 362 23.98 -98.16 52.05
C ALA A 362 25.52 -98.18 52.01
N ALA A 363 26.18 -97.05 52.27
CA ALA A 363 27.64 -97.01 52.42
C ALA A 363 28.13 -97.81 53.64
N GLY A 364 27.32 -97.90 54.71
CA GLY A 364 27.57 -98.76 55.87
C GLY A 364 27.41 -100.25 55.56
N GLU A 365 26.34 -100.64 54.87
CA GLU A 365 26.10 -102.04 54.45
C GLU A 365 27.17 -102.56 53.48
N ILE A 366 27.64 -101.72 52.55
CA ILE A 366 28.70 -102.10 51.59
C ILE A 366 30.04 -102.36 52.31
N GLN A 367 30.31 -101.66 53.42
CA GLN A 367 31.51 -101.90 54.21
C GLN A 367 31.40 -103.19 55.04
N GLN A 368 30.21 -103.50 55.55
CA GLN A 368 29.93 -104.70 56.35
C GLN A 368 30.00 -106.00 55.50
N VAL A 369 29.42 -105.99 54.30
CA VAL A 369 29.50 -107.12 53.35
C VAL A 369 30.94 -107.38 52.89
N LYS A 370 31.76 -106.33 52.78
CA LYS A 370 33.18 -106.45 52.41
C LYS A 370 34.03 -107.09 53.52
N GLU A 371 33.62 -106.94 54.77
CA GLU A 371 34.27 -107.55 55.94
C GLU A 371 33.84 -109.01 56.14
N GLU A 372 32.56 -109.34 55.92
CA GLU A 372 32.05 -110.73 55.95
C GLU A 372 32.65 -111.61 54.84
N MET A 373 32.83 -111.06 53.62
CA MET A 373 33.45 -111.77 52.49
C MET A 373 34.96 -112.04 52.71
N GLY A 374 35.61 -111.34 53.66
CA GLY A 374 36.99 -111.59 54.06
C GLY A 374 37.18 -112.78 55.00
N VAL A 375 36.18 -113.06 55.85
CA VAL A 375 36.24 -114.12 56.88
C VAL A 375 35.95 -115.51 56.30
N GLU A 376 35.11 -115.61 55.26
CA GLU A 376 34.73 -116.90 54.67
C GLU A 376 35.75 -117.45 53.66
N VAL A 377 36.61 -116.57 53.12
CA VAL A 377 37.72 -116.96 52.23
C VAL A 377 38.89 -117.60 53.00
N GLU A 378 39.08 -117.28 54.29
CA GLU A 378 40.14 -117.87 55.13
C GLU A 378 39.78 -119.30 55.62
N LYS A 379 38.50 -119.61 55.87
CA LYS A 379 38.08 -120.97 56.26
C LYS A 379 38.19 -122.00 55.13
N LEU A 380 37.99 -121.59 53.87
CA LEU A 380 38.08 -122.47 52.70
C LEU A 380 39.52 -122.85 52.31
N GLN A 381 40.54 -122.22 52.91
CA GLN A 381 41.95 -122.54 52.67
C GLN A 381 42.55 -123.58 53.64
N GLY A 382 41.89 -123.86 54.77
CA GLY A 382 42.34 -124.88 55.75
C GLY A 382 41.95 -126.32 55.40
N VAL A 383 40.84 -126.53 54.68
CA VAL A 383 40.29 -127.87 54.39
C VAL A 383 40.96 -128.51 53.15
N ARG A 384 41.73 -127.74 52.37
CA ARG A 384 42.25 -128.16 51.06
C ARG A 384 43.67 -128.74 51.08
N ALA A 385 44.30 -128.88 52.24
CA ALA A 385 45.74 -129.19 52.34
C ALA A 385 46.11 -130.59 52.91
N GLU A 386 45.19 -131.37 53.48
CA GLU A 386 45.55 -132.67 54.10
C GLU A 386 44.83 -133.91 53.51
N THR A 387 43.99 -133.73 52.49
CA THR A 387 43.27 -134.82 51.78
C THR A 387 44.00 -135.40 50.56
N GLU A 388 45.28 -135.09 50.36
CA GLU A 388 46.10 -135.60 49.24
C GLU A 388 47.44 -136.19 49.70
N LYS A 389 47.41 -137.09 50.69
CA LYS A 389 48.51 -138.05 50.89
C LYS A 389 48.04 -139.38 51.50
N ALA A 390 48.14 -140.40 50.67
CA ALA A 390 48.12 -141.84 50.97
C ALA A 390 46.76 -142.57 50.93
N LYS A 391 46.28 -142.76 49.70
CA LYS A 391 45.61 -144.01 49.27
C LYS A 391 46.54 -145.20 49.53
N THR A 392 46.10 -146.16 50.35
CA THR A 392 46.13 -147.60 50.06
C THR A 392 45.44 -148.37 51.18
N GLY A 393 44.40 -149.14 50.83
CA GLY A 393 44.01 -150.32 51.62
C GLY A 393 42.68 -150.25 52.35
N LEU A 394 41.62 -150.41 51.57
CA LEU A 394 40.42 -151.23 51.87
C LEU A 394 39.39 -150.75 52.92
N ALA A 395 38.22 -150.44 52.35
CA ALA A 395 36.85 -150.72 52.80
C ALA A 395 36.38 -150.16 54.16
N ASP A 396 35.22 -149.50 54.07
CA ASP A 396 34.47 -148.76 55.10
C ASP A 396 35.09 -147.38 55.37
N VAL A 397 34.50 -146.23 55.00
CA VAL A 397 33.08 -145.87 55.02
C VAL A 397 32.81 -144.78 53.97
N LEU A 398 31.95 -145.15 53.02
CA LEU A 398 31.42 -144.39 51.89
C LEU A 398 30.23 -143.48 52.30
N VAL A 399 30.35 -142.72 53.40
CA VAL A 399 29.23 -141.89 53.93
C VAL A 399 29.59 -140.42 54.17
N GLU A 400 30.87 -140.02 54.16
CA GLU A 400 31.25 -138.61 54.44
C GLU A 400 31.46 -137.73 53.17
N VAL A 401 31.44 -138.31 51.96
CA VAL A 401 31.69 -137.57 50.71
C VAL A 401 30.43 -136.90 50.13
N GLU A 402 29.22 -137.28 50.56
CA GLU A 402 27.98 -136.64 50.09
C GLU A 402 27.62 -135.32 50.80
N CYS A 403 28.15 -135.04 51.99
CA CYS A 403 27.89 -133.78 52.70
C CYS A 403 28.71 -132.59 52.15
N ALA A 404 29.91 -132.81 51.61
CA ALA A 404 30.79 -131.74 51.14
C ALA A 404 30.43 -131.17 49.74
N ALA A 405 29.53 -131.84 48.99
CA ALA A 405 29.10 -131.38 47.67
C ALA A 405 27.98 -130.32 47.72
N LEU A 406 27.17 -130.28 48.80
CA LEU A 406 26.06 -129.33 48.95
C LEU A 406 26.51 -127.93 49.40
N GLU A 407 27.58 -127.81 50.18
CA GLU A 407 28.08 -126.51 50.67
C GLU A 407 28.77 -125.68 49.56
N ARG A 408 29.39 -126.35 48.57
CA ARG A 408 30.07 -125.67 47.46
C ARG A 408 29.11 -124.96 46.50
N ASP A 409 27.91 -125.52 46.31
CA ASP A 409 26.95 -124.97 45.35
C ASP A 409 26.16 -123.78 45.93
N GLN A 410 25.97 -123.71 47.27
CA GLN A 410 25.39 -122.53 47.95
C GLN A 410 26.30 -121.29 47.89
N VAL A 411 27.61 -121.43 48.09
CA VAL A 411 28.56 -120.29 48.07
C VAL A 411 28.69 -119.67 46.67
N LYS A 412 28.38 -120.42 45.61
CA LYS A 412 28.49 -119.94 44.23
C LYS A 412 27.32 -119.04 43.82
N ASP A 413 26.14 -119.28 44.37
CA ASP A 413 24.93 -118.49 44.09
C ASP A 413 24.95 -117.14 44.83
N GLU A 414 25.49 -117.09 46.05
CA GLU A 414 25.63 -115.84 46.83
C GLU A 414 26.59 -114.83 46.18
N VAL A 415 27.68 -115.31 45.56
CA VAL A 415 28.65 -114.43 44.87
C VAL A 415 28.06 -113.83 43.58
N ALA A 416 27.16 -114.54 42.90
CA ALA A 416 26.48 -114.02 41.71
C ALA A 416 25.44 -112.95 42.05
N GLU A 417 24.73 -113.09 43.17
CA GLU A 417 23.75 -112.10 43.64
C GLU A 417 24.40 -110.79 44.08
N GLN A 418 25.56 -110.87 44.74
CA GLN A 418 26.32 -109.67 45.13
C GLN A 418 26.92 -108.91 43.94
N GLY A 419 27.30 -109.60 42.85
CA GLY A 419 27.76 -108.96 41.61
C GLY A 419 26.66 -108.11 40.93
N HIS A 420 25.43 -108.60 40.89
CA HIS A 420 24.29 -107.87 40.31
C HIS A 420 23.92 -106.62 41.12
N LYS A 421 24.06 -106.66 42.45
CA LYS A 421 23.78 -105.52 43.34
C LYS A 421 24.75 -104.35 43.11
N LEU A 422 26.01 -104.64 42.74
CA LEU A 422 27.05 -103.63 42.55
C LEU A 422 26.94 -102.88 41.21
N ASP A 423 26.49 -103.56 40.16
CA ASP A 423 26.27 -102.93 38.85
C ASP A 423 25.06 -101.98 38.85
N LEU A 424 23.98 -102.33 39.56
CA LEU A 424 22.80 -101.49 39.74
C LEU A 424 23.13 -100.13 40.37
N LEU A 425 24.00 -100.12 41.39
CA LEU A 425 24.42 -98.90 42.08
C LEU A 425 25.27 -97.97 41.21
N ARG A 426 26.14 -98.53 40.34
CA ARG A 426 26.92 -97.72 39.39
C ARG A 426 26.08 -97.04 38.33
N SER A 427 25.04 -97.71 37.83
CA SER A 427 24.09 -97.11 36.87
C SER A 427 23.27 -95.97 37.48
N ALA A 428 22.90 -96.06 38.76
CA ALA A 428 22.16 -95.00 39.45
C ALA A 428 23.01 -93.72 39.62
N ALA A 429 24.26 -93.85 40.08
CA ALA A 429 25.16 -92.71 40.28
C ALA A 429 25.48 -91.93 38.99
N LYS A 430 25.55 -92.62 37.85
CA LYS A 430 25.78 -91.96 36.56
C LYS A 430 24.61 -91.09 36.12
N LYS A 431 23.37 -91.53 36.38
CA LYS A 431 22.15 -90.81 36.02
C LYS A 431 22.00 -89.49 36.79
N GLU A 432 22.33 -89.50 38.08
CA GLU A 432 22.27 -88.29 38.92
C GLU A 432 23.30 -87.22 38.50
N SER A 433 24.48 -87.63 38.04
CA SER A 433 25.50 -86.70 37.52
C SER A 433 25.03 -85.95 36.26
N GLU A 434 24.32 -86.63 35.36
CA GLU A 434 23.79 -86.04 34.13
C GLU A 434 22.66 -85.03 34.40
N GLU A 435 21.82 -85.30 35.41
CA GLU A 435 20.75 -84.39 35.83
C GLU A 435 21.29 -83.08 36.43
N LEU A 436 22.38 -83.14 37.21
CA LEU A 436 23.05 -81.96 37.77
C LEU A 436 23.66 -81.04 36.68
N ALA A 437 24.21 -81.65 35.62
CA ALA A 437 24.78 -80.91 34.49
C ALA A 437 23.70 -80.21 33.63
N LEU A 438 22.49 -80.76 33.58
CA LEU A 438 21.35 -80.13 32.89
C LEU A 438 20.84 -78.90 33.66
N ALA A 439 20.72 -79.01 34.99
CA ALA A 439 20.30 -77.91 35.86
C ALA A 439 21.26 -76.69 35.76
N SER A 440 22.57 -76.96 35.76
CA SER A 440 23.60 -75.91 35.64
C SER A 440 23.54 -75.13 34.33
N ARG A 441 23.18 -75.78 33.20
CA ARG A 441 22.98 -75.11 31.91
C ARG A 441 21.76 -74.19 31.91
N LYS A 442 20.66 -74.60 32.57
CA LYS A 442 19.42 -73.83 32.63
C LYS A 442 19.56 -72.53 33.45
N ILE A 443 20.34 -72.56 34.53
CA ILE A 443 20.66 -71.37 35.33
C ILE A 443 21.45 -70.33 34.51
N ARG A 444 22.37 -70.79 33.64
CA ARG A 444 23.19 -69.91 32.81
C ARG A 444 22.35 -69.16 31.76
N SER A 445 21.36 -69.81 31.13
CA SER A 445 20.54 -69.15 30.09
C SER A 445 19.58 -68.09 30.68
N LEU A 446 19.08 -68.30 31.89
CA LEU A 446 18.22 -67.33 32.58
C LEU A 446 18.98 -66.05 32.95
N ARG A 447 20.26 -66.16 33.34
CA ARG A 447 21.11 -64.99 33.59
C ARG A 447 21.37 -64.16 32.33
N SER A 448 21.60 -64.79 31.18
CA SER A 448 21.78 -64.06 29.91
C SER A 448 20.50 -63.36 29.45
N ALA A 449 19.32 -63.97 29.63
CA ALA A 449 18.05 -63.34 29.28
C ALA A 449 17.79 -62.07 30.09
N ARG A 450 18.09 -62.08 31.40
CA ARG A 450 17.94 -60.92 32.28
C ARG A 450 18.87 -59.76 31.91
N GLN A 451 20.08 -60.05 31.42
CA GLN A 451 20.99 -59.01 30.92
C GLN A 451 20.50 -58.37 29.61
N ALA A 452 19.91 -59.16 28.71
CA ALA A 452 19.36 -58.65 27.45
C ALA A 452 18.15 -57.71 27.67
N GLU A 453 17.28 -58.05 28.62
CA GLU A 453 16.13 -57.22 28.99
C GLU A 453 16.55 -55.86 29.59
N ALA A 454 17.57 -55.84 30.46
CA ALA A 454 18.10 -54.61 31.04
C ALA A 454 18.69 -53.66 29.98
N LEU A 455 19.36 -54.21 28.95
CA LEU A 455 19.90 -53.44 27.84
C LEU A 455 18.79 -52.84 26.96
N ALA A 456 17.71 -53.59 26.70
CA ALA A 456 16.57 -53.10 25.92
C ALA A 456 15.86 -51.92 26.61
N LEU A 457 15.71 -51.97 27.93
CA LEU A 457 15.12 -50.89 28.71
C LEU A 457 15.99 -49.61 28.69
N ASP A 458 17.31 -49.75 28.72
CA ASP A 458 18.23 -48.60 28.62
C ASP A 458 18.16 -47.94 27.24
N THR A 459 18.05 -48.73 26.16
CA THR A 459 17.90 -48.17 24.81
C THR A 459 16.61 -47.37 24.63
N GLU A 460 15.49 -47.80 25.21
CA GLU A 460 14.23 -47.04 25.11
C GLU A 460 14.25 -45.76 25.95
N LYS A 461 14.90 -45.77 27.13
CA LYS A 461 15.12 -44.55 27.93
C LYS A 461 15.93 -43.51 27.14
N ARG A 462 16.97 -43.94 26.42
CA ARG A 462 17.78 -43.05 25.57
C ARG A 462 16.96 -42.46 24.41
N LYS A 463 16.13 -43.25 23.73
CA LYS A 463 15.26 -42.75 22.65
C LYS A 463 14.27 -41.70 23.14
N ARG A 464 13.66 -41.92 24.31
CA ARG A 464 12.75 -40.94 24.93
C ARG A 464 13.46 -39.63 25.29
N ALA A 465 14.67 -39.72 25.83
CA ALA A 465 15.47 -38.52 26.16
C ALA A 465 15.84 -37.71 24.91
N VAL A 466 16.14 -38.37 23.77
CA VAL A 466 16.40 -37.71 22.49
C VAL A 466 15.15 -36.98 21.98
N ALA A 467 13.99 -37.62 22.02
CA ALA A 467 12.73 -37.01 21.57
C ALA A 467 12.32 -35.80 22.44
N GLU A 468 12.54 -35.88 23.77
CA GLU A 468 12.29 -34.75 24.68
C GLU A 468 13.26 -33.58 24.41
N ALA A 469 14.53 -33.86 24.05
CA ALA A 469 15.50 -32.83 23.67
C ALA A 469 15.16 -32.15 22.32
N GLU A 470 14.71 -32.92 21.31
CA GLU A 470 14.27 -32.37 20.02
C GLU A 470 13.04 -31.48 20.17
N LEU A 471 12.09 -31.85 21.02
CA LEU A 471 10.91 -31.02 21.30
C LEU A 471 11.30 -29.68 21.94
N ALA A 472 12.24 -29.70 22.90
CA ALA A 472 12.75 -28.48 23.53
C ALA A 472 13.47 -27.54 22.54
N ASP A 473 14.24 -28.10 21.58
CA ASP A 473 14.89 -27.31 20.52
C ASP A 473 13.86 -26.64 19.58
N VAL A 474 12.80 -27.36 19.22
CA VAL A 474 11.70 -26.81 18.40
C VAL A 474 10.97 -25.69 19.13
N GLU A 475 10.66 -25.86 20.42
CA GLU A 475 10.02 -24.80 21.22
C GLU A 475 10.90 -23.55 21.34
N ALA A 476 12.21 -23.71 21.56
CA ALA A 476 13.16 -22.60 21.58
C ALA A 476 13.22 -21.84 20.24
N LYS A 477 13.15 -22.56 19.11
CA LYS A 477 13.09 -21.95 17.77
C LYS A 477 11.81 -21.16 17.54
N VAL A 478 10.66 -21.65 18.01
CA VAL A 478 9.37 -20.94 17.91
C VAL A 478 9.39 -19.63 18.70
N VAL A 479 9.85 -19.66 19.97
CA VAL A 479 10.00 -18.45 20.79
C VAL A 479 10.93 -17.43 20.13
N THR A 480 12.03 -17.90 19.54
CA THR A 480 12.97 -17.04 18.81
C THR A 480 12.34 -16.42 17.55
N ALA A 481 11.51 -17.18 16.83
CA ALA A 481 10.80 -16.69 15.64
C ALA A 481 9.73 -15.64 15.99
N GLU A 482 8.97 -15.86 17.06
CA GLU A 482 7.97 -14.90 17.56
C GLU A 482 8.63 -13.59 18.03
N ALA A 483 9.78 -13.68 18.71
CA ALA A 483 10.57 -12.50 19.09
C ALA A 483 11.07 -11.72 17.87
N LYS A 484 11.54 -12.41 16.82
CA LYS A 484 11.94 -11.78 15.54
C LYS A 484 10.77 -11.10 14.84
N LEU A 485 9.59 -11.73 14.82
CA LEU A 485 8.39 -11.16 14.21
C LEU A 485 7.93 -9.91 14.96
N SER A 486 7.87 -9.95 16.29
CA SER A 486 7.53 -8.80 17.13
C SER A 486 8.48 -7.62 16.89
N LYS A 487 9.78 -7.90 16.82
CA LYS A 487 10.81 -6.90 16.49
C LYS A 487 10.64 -6.31 15.07
N ALA A 488 10.28 -7.14 14.09
CA ALA A 488 10.03 -6.67 12.72
C ALA A 488 8.80 -5.75 12.66
N VAL A 489 7.71 -6.11 13.33
CA VAL A 489 6.49 -5.29 13.39
C VAL A 489 6.77 -3.94 14.07
N SER A 490 7.53 -3.91 15.17
CA SER A 490 7.91 -2.66 15.82
C SER A 490 8.75 -1.77 14.91
N LEU A 491 9.70 -2.35 14.17
CA LEU A 491 10.56 -1.60 13.24
C LEU A 491 9.75 -1.00 12.08
N ILE A 492 8.76 -1.72 11.54
CA ILE A 492 7.90 -1.19 10.47
C ILE A 492 7.09 0.01 10.97
N LYS A 493 6.52 -0.08 12.18
CA LYS A 493 5.76 1.04 12.77
C LYS A 493 6.65 2.28 12.94
N THR A 494 7.88 2.11 13.42
CA THR A 494 8.85 3.20 13.55
C THR A 494 9.29 3.75 12.20
N LEU A 495 9.40 2.90 11.16
CA LEU A 495 9.75 3.35 9.81
C LEU A 495 8.65 4.24 9.22
N VAL A 496 7.38 3.85 9.34
CA VAL A 496 6.23 4.65 8.88
C VAL A 496 6.26 6.03 9.55
N GLU A 497 6.43 6.05 10.87
CA GLU A 497 6.54 7.30 11.62
C GLU A 497 7.71 8.18 11.13
N GLY A 498 8.86 7.58 10.81
CA GLY A 498 9.99 8.31 10.24
C GLY A 498 9.73 8.89 8.85
N ILE A 499 8.93 8.21 8.02
CA ILE A 499 8.51 8.70 6.70
C ILE A 499 7.54 9.87 6.87
N ASP A 500 6.57 9.76 7.78
CA ASP A 500 5.63 10.85 8.07
C ASP A 500 6.36 12.11 8.56
N MET A 501 7.42 11.93 9.36
CA MET A 501 8.27 13.04 9.80
C MET A 501 9.04 13.73 8.66
N LEU A 502 9.42 12.98 7.61
CA LEU A 502 10.02 13.58 6.40
C LEU A 502 8.96 14.35 5.60
N GLY A 503 7.78 13.76 5.39
CA GLY A 503 6.67 14.42 4.68
C GLY A 503 6.16 15.67 5.39
N GLY A 504 6.14 15.68 6.72
CA GLY A 504 5.75 16.82 7.55
C GLY A 504 6.85 17.86 7.79
N ALA A 505 8.02 17.75 7.15
CA ALA A 505 9.18 18.62 7.34
C ALA A 505 9.67 18.73 8.79
N VAL A 506 9.44 17.69 9.60
CA VAL A 506 10.00 17.55 10.95
C VAL A 506 11.46 17.10 10.85
N LEU A 507 11.74 16.18 9.92
CA LEU A 507 13.08 15.75 9.54
C LEU A 507 13.35 16.19 8.09
N ARG A 508 14.60 16.51 7.79
CA ARG A 508 15.03 16.79 6.41
C ARG A 508 16.50 16.43 6.23
N TRP A 509 16.90 16.20 4.98
CA TRP A 509 18.32 16.19 4.66
C TRP A 509 18.88 17.61 4.76
N ILE A 510 20.08 17.73 5.30
CA ILE A 510 20.83 18.99 5.34
C ILE A 510 22.10 18.75 4.53
N SER A 511 22.15 19.34 3.35
CA SER A 511 23.31 19.37 2.48
C SER A 511 24.34 20.37 3.03
N GLY A 512 25.58 19.94 3.22
CA GLY A 512 26.70 20.79 3.63
C GLY A 512 27.73 20.94 2.50
N PRO A 513 28.63 21.93 2.56
CA PRO A 513 29.68 22.16 1.56
C PRO A 513 30.69 20.99 1.46
N LYS A 514 30.73 20.10 2.45
CA LYS A 514 31.54 18.88 2.44
C LYS A 514 30.63 17.66 2.63
N PRO A 515 30.94 16.50 2.01
CA PRO A 515 30.19 15.26 2.21
C PRO A 515 30.10 14.81 3.68
N SER A 516 31.09 15.16 4.50
CA SER A 516 31.12 14.89 5.95
C SER A 516 30.11 15.72 6.77
N GLU A 517 29.54 16.75 6.17
CA GLU A 517 28.57 17.66 6.81
C GLU A 517 27.13 17.34 6.39
N GLU A 518 26.95 16.45 5.41
CA GLU A 518 25.63 15.98 4.99
C GLU A 518 25.03 15.04 6.04
N LYS A 519 23.84 15.38 6.52
CA LYS A 519 23.16 14.58 7.54
C LYS A 519 21.66 14.75 7.50
N LEU A 520 20.98 13.74 8.04
CA LEU A 520 19.58 13.89 8.43
C LEU A 520 19.53 14.81 9.65
N GLY A 521 18.81 15.92 9.53
CA GLY A 521 18.66 16.92 10.58
C GLY A 521 17.21 17.34 10.79
N TRP A 522 17.03 18.24 11.74
CA TRP A 522 15.73 18.79 12.11
C TRP A 522 15.28 19.84 11.09
N GLY A 523 14.04 19.70 10.63
CA GLY A 523 13.38 20.64 9.73
C GLY A 523 12.66 21.77 10.49
N PRO A 524 11.97 22.67 9.77
CA PRO A 524 11.27 23.82 10.34
C PRO A 524 10.15 23.43 11.31
N ASN A 525 9.52 22.27 11.10
CA ASN A 525 8.42 21.78 11.94
C ASN A 525 8.91 20.89 13.10
N ALA A 526 10.22 20.87 13.38
CA ALA A 526 10.76 20.06 14.45
C ALA A 526 10.26 20.53 15.83
N PRO A 527 10.05 19.61 16.79
CA PRO A 527 9.69 19.96 18.16
C PRO A 527 10.63 21.01 18.76
N LYS A 528 10.12 21.93 19.56
CA LYS A 528 10.92 23.07 20.06
C LYS A 528 11.88 22.68 21.19
N THR A 529 11.56 21.63 21.95
CA THR A 529 12.37 21.21 23.10
C THR A 529 13.49 20.25 22.69
N LYS A 530 14.61 20.31 23.41
CA LYS A 530 15.78 19.44 23.17
C LYS A 530 15.49 18.00 23.59
N GLU A 531 14.70 17.84 24.64
CA GLU A 531 14.29 16.56 25.22
C GLU A 531 13.40 15.77 24.26
N ASP A 532 12.47 16.42 23.57
CA ASP A 532 11.57 15.73 22.62
C ASP A 532 12.30 15.35 21.34
N ARG A 533 13.21 16.21 20.86
CA ARG A 533 14.14 15.87 19.76
C ARG A 533 14.99 14.65 20.10
N ARG A 534 15.55 14.58 21.32
CA ARG A 534 16.32 13.40 21.77
C ARG A 534 15.47 12.14 21.82
N ARG A 535 14.24 12.23 22.35
CA ARG A 535 13.31 11.08 22.42
C ARG A 535 12.95 10.56 21.02
N ILE A 536 12.66 11.46 20.09
CA ILE A 536 12.35 11.08 18.70
C ILE A 536 13.58 10.49 18.02
N ALA A 537 14.76 11.12 18.14
CA ALA A 537 16.01 10.61 17.56
C ALA A 537 16.33 9.19 18.06
N ALA A 538 16.18 8.93 19.36
CA ALA A 538 16.37 7.60 19.93
C ALA A 538 15.34 6.59 19.39
N ARG A 539 14.08 7.02 19.21
CA ARG A 539 13.01 6.16 18.68
C ARG A 539 13.24 5.76 17.23
N ILE A 540 13.66 6.69 16.37
CA ILE A 540 13.83 6.45 14.93
C ILE A 540 15.21 5.86 14.57
N GLN A 541 16.18 5.87 15.50
CA GLN A 541 17.53 5.36 15.28
C GLN A 541 17.59 3.98 14.59
N PRO A 542 16.75 2.98 14.96
CA PRO A 542 16.80 1.66 14.35
C PRO A 542 16.43 1.61 12.86
N VAL A 543 15.73 2.62 12.35
CA VAL A 543 15.23 2.70 10.96
C VAL A 543 15.96 3.76 10.13
N MET A 544 16.88 4.52 10.73
CA MET A 544 17.69 5.55 10.07
C MET A 544 18.37 5.09 8.77
N PRO A 545 18.95 3.87 8.66
CA PRO A 545 19.57 3.42 7.41
C PRO A 545 18.61 3.37 6.21
N LYS A 546 17.29 3.29 6.46
CA LYS A 546 16.26 3.33 5.42
C LYS A 546 15.72 4.74 5.16
N LEU A 547 15.70 5.59 6.20
CA LEU A 547 15.24 6.98 6.08
C LEU A 547 16.25 7.88 5.37
N ILE A 548 17.55 7.65 5.54
CA ILE A 548 18.61 8.49 4.98
C ILE A 548 18.55 8.56 3.44
N PRO A 549 18.51 7.44 2.69
CA PRO A 549 18.43 7.49 1.22
C PRO A 549 17.15 8.18 0.72
N LEU A 550 16.03 7.99 1.44
CA LEU A 550 14.76 8.63 1.10
C LEU A 550 14.83 10.15 1.29
N ALA A 551 15.39 10.60 2.43
CA ALA A 551 15.59 12.02 2.70
C ALA A 551 16.53 12.69 1.69
N GLN A 552 17.60 12.01 1.29
CA GLN A 552 18.51 12.46 0.23
C GLN A 552 17.77 12.62 -1.10
N SER A 553 16.95 11.64 -1.48
CA SER A 553 16.16 11.70 -2.72
C SER A 553 15.21 12.89 -2.71
N ILE A 554 14.48 13.11 -1.61
CA ILE A 554 13.56 14.25 -1.45
C ILE A 554 14.32 15.57 -1.57
N SER A 555 15.47 15.69 -0.91
CA SER A 555 16.30 16.91 -0.95
C SER A 555 16.79 17.23 -2.34
N ARG A 556 17.28 16.22 -3.08
CA ARG A 556 17.76 16.39 -4.45
C ARG A 556 16.65 16.90 -5.37
N THR A 557 15.46 16.30 -5.29
CA THR A 557 14.31 16.74 -6.09
C THR A 557 13.92 18.19 -5.75
N ILE A 558 13.96 18.58 -4.48
CA ILE A 558 13.70 19.98 -4.07
C ILE A 558 14.79 20.91 -4.62
N GLU A 559 16.06 20.56 -4.51
CA GLU A 559 17.18 21.37 -5.01
C GLU A 559 17.16 21.52 -6.54
N GLU A 560 16.88 20.45 -7.28
CA GLU A 560 16.70 20.49 -8.74
C GLU A 560 15.56 21.44 -9.13
N THR A 561 14.42 21.31 -8.45
CA THR A 561 13.25 22.18 -8.68
C THR A 561 13.58 23.63 -8.37
N LEU A 562 14.23 23.91 -7.23
CA LEU A 562 14.64 25.27 -6.85
C LEU A 562 15.71 25.84 -7.80
N SER A 563 16.61 25.01 -8.31
CA SER A 563 17.64 25.43 -9.27
C SER A 563 17.00 25.86 -10.59
N LEU A 564 16.02 25.10 -11.09
CA LEU A 564 15.27 25.47 -12.29
C LEU A 564 14.54 26.81 -12.10
N GLU A 565 13.86 26.97 -10.97
CA GLU A 565 13.16 28.22 -10.65
C GLU A 565 14.12 29.41 -10.53
N ARG A 566 15.27 29.23 -9.86
CA ARG A 566 16.30 30.29 -9.76
C ARG A 566 16.89 30.65 -11.12
N ALA A 567 17.07 29.68 -12.00
CA ALA A 567 17.53 29.92 -13.36
C ALA A 567 16.49 30.72 -14.17
N LYS A 568 15.19 30.39 -14.03
CA LYS A 568 14.11 31.17 -14.66
C LYS A 568 14.11 32.62 -14.14
N ILE A 569 14.17 32.82 -12.83
CA ILE A 569 14.26 34.15 -12.21
C ILE A 569 15.50 34.92 -12.70
N ALA A 570 16.66 34.26 -12.81
CA ALA A 570 17.87 34.91 -13.30
C ALA A 570 17.77 35.30 -14.78
N ALA A 571 17.13 34.47 -15.61
CA ALA A 571 16.86 34.79 -17.02
C ALA A 571 15.90 35.98 -17.15
N ASP A 572 14.83 36.00 -16.35
CA ASP A 572 13.88 37.13 -16.30
C ASP A 572 14.59 38.41 -15.86
N ALA A 573 15.45 38.34 -14.83
CA ALA A 573 16.23 39.48 -14.37
C ALA A 573 17.22 39.99 -15.43
N ALA A 574 17.88 39.08 -16.17
CA ALA A 574 18.77 39.44 -17.26
C ALA A 574 18.02 40.09 -18.43
N TYR A 575 16.84 39.56 -18.77
CA TYR A 575 15.95 40.16 -19.76
C TYR A 575 15.55 41.59 -19.37
N VAL A 576 15.13 41.80 -18.11
CA VAL A 576 14.79 43.14 -17.60
C VAL A 576 15.99 44.09 -17.66
N LEU A 577 17.20 43.61 -17.35
CA LEU A 577 18.43 44.40 -17.46
C LEU A 577 18.74 44.80 -18.91
N GLU A 578 18.60 43.89 -19.87
CA GLU A 578 18.80 44.17 -21.30
C GLU A 578 17.78 45.21 -21.81
N GLN A 579 16.51 45.09 -21.40
CA GLN A 579 15.49 46.10 -21.71
C GLN A 579 15.86 47.47 -21.12
N ARG A 580 16.49 47.48 -19.94
CA ARG A 580 16.97 48.71 -19.29
C ARG A 580 18.14 49.36 -20.02
N GLU A 581 19.01 48.57 -20.64
CA GLU A 581 20.15 49.06 -21.43
C GLU A 581 19.74 49.59 -22.81
N LYS A 582 18.73 48.97 -23.45
CA LYS A 582 18.15 49.40 -24.73
C LYS A 582 17.22 50.61 -24.61
N MET A 583 16.88 51.00 -23.39
CA MET A 583 15.99 52.12 -23.11
C MET A 583 16.66 53.46 -23.43
N GLU A 584 15.95 54.38 -24.09
CA GLU A 584 16.49 55.70 -24.46
C GLU A 584 16.86 56.53 -23.23
N ALA A 585 17.79 57.49 -23.37
CA ALA A 585 18.34 58.24 -22.24
C ALA A 585 17.26 58.99 -21.42
N GLU A 586 16.21 59.51 -22.08
CA GLU A 586 15.06 60.15 -21.41
C GLU A 586 14.21 59.17 -20.60
N GLN A 587 14.00 57.96 -21.11
CA GLN A 587 13.21 56.93 -20.41
C GLN A 587 13.97 56.40 -19.18
N ARG A 588 15.31 56.25 -19.28
CA ARG A 588 16.16 55.94 -18.13
C ARG A 588 16.13 57.03 -17.06
N ALA A 589 16.11 58.30 -17.45
CA ALA A 589 16.00 59.42 -16.52
C ALA A 589 14.66 59.42 -15.78
N GLU A 590 13.55 59.18 -16.48
CA GLU A 590 12.22 59.13 -15.86
C GLU A 590 12.05 57.92 -14.93
N LEU A 591 12.52 56.73 -15.33
CA LEU A 591 12.48 55.54 -14.46
C LEU A 591 13.31 55.75 -13.17
N THR A 592 14.46 56.42 -13.28
CA THR A 592 15.31 56.75 -12.12
C THR A 592 14.63 57.76 -11.21
N ARG A 593 13.91 58.74 -11.78
CA ARG A 593 13.11 59.71 -11.02
C ARG A 593 11.97 59.03 -10.24
N ILE A 594 11.28 58.05 -10.84
CA ILE A 594 10.23 57.27 -10.17
C ILE A 594 10.80 56.36 -9.07
N LEU A 595 11.91 55.67 -9.31
CA LEU A 595 12.55 54.81 -8.30
C LEU A 595 13.04 55.63 -7.10
N ASN A 596 13.65 56.79 -7.34
CA ASN A 596 14.11 57.68 -6.26
C ASN A 596 12.93 58.25 -5.46
N ALA A 597 11.84 58.63 -6.13
CA ALA A 597 10.62 59.09 -5.47
C ALA A 597 9.99 58.00 -4.57
N ASN A 598 10.12 56.71 -4.93
CA ASN A 598 9.65 55.60 -4.11
C ASN A 598 10.63 55.23 -2.98
N SER A 599 11.95 55.39 -3.15
CA SER A 599 12.91 55.15 -2.07
C SER A 599 12.87 56.23 -0.97
N GLU A 600 12.43 57.45 -1.30
CA GLU A 600 12.17 58.51 -0.31
C GLU A 600 10.87 58.28 0.49
N THR A 601 10.09 57.25 0.15
CA THR A 601 8.85 56.89 0.87
C THR A 601 8.98 55.67 1.80
N ASP A 602 10.20 55.18 2.07
CA ASP A 602 10.42 54.21 3.14
C ASP A 602 10.39 54.96 4.50
N PRO A 603 9.36 54.76 5.35
CA PRO A 603 9.37 55.37 6.67
C PRO A 603 10.40 54.62 7.52
N THR A 604 11.43 55.33 7.94
CA THR A 604 12.27 54.98 9.09
C THR A 604 11.38 54.53 10.25
N SER A 605 11.27 53.22 10.43
CA SER A 605 10.68 52.59 11.60
C SER A 605 11.69 52.68 12.76
N ASP A 606 11.81 53.86 13.35
CA ASP A 606 12.20 53.99 14.75
C ASP A 606 11.04 53.45 15.60
N GLY A 607 11.11 52.17 15.95
CA GLY A 607 10.23 51.58 16.96
C GLY A 607 10.70 52.00 18.36
N PRO A 608 9.80 52.42 19.27
CA PRO A 608 10.18 52.72 20.64
C PRO A 608 10.47 51.41 21.38
N GLY A 609 11.55 51.41 22.15
CA GLY A 609 11.86 50.33 23.07
C GLY A 609 10.84 50.26 24.20
N THR A 610 10.31 49.06 24.40
CA THR A 610 10.05 48.40 25.70
C THR A 610 10.01 46.90 25.49
#